data_AF-A0A4U0ESQ4-F1
#
_entry.id   AF-A0A4U0ESQ4-F1
#
_cell.length_a   1.000
_cell.length_b   1.000
_cell.length_c   1.000
_cell.angle_alpha   90.00
_cell.angle_beta   90.00
_cell.angle_gamma   90.00
#
_symmetry.space_group_name_H-M   'P 1'
#
loop_
_entity.id
_entity.type
_entity.pdbx_description
1 polymer ?
#
loop_
_entity_poly.entity_id
_entity_poly.type
_entity_poly.pdbx_seq_one_letter_code
_entity_poly.pdbx_strand_id
1 'polypeptide(L)'
;MKNQISKAILGIVMFTLLITGCSSDSSSDNDNSINTKIEGVWKPIQAIFVDSSGTMTTDNYSTCEQTGRTTFSSNGNFTQTGYYTTTTCELEWDNLGSWQIVNDDILRITLNGQVDNGSIGDYLVVELTATTLKIDADTDPNSIESEIYVFQKVN
;
A
#
# COMPACT_ATOMS: atom_id res chain seq x y z
N MET A 1 -9.47 -65.65 32.77
CA MET A 1 -8.44 -65.36 33.80
C MET A 1 -7.95 -63.93 33.61
N LYS A 2 -7.78 -63.20 34.72
CA LYS A 2 -7.27 -61.82 34.92
C LYS A 2 -8.32 -60.71 35.04
N ASN A 3 -8.81 -60.62 36.29
CA ASN A 3 -9.18 -59.40 37.00
C ASN A 3 -8.11 -58.31 36.86
N GLN A 4 -8.55 -57.05 36.77
CA GLN A 4 -7.92 -55.96 37.50
C GLN A 4 -9.04 -55.02 37.98
N ILE A 5 -9.27 -55.04 39.29
CA ILE A 5 -10.07 -54.09 40.06
C ILE A 5 -9.14 -52.91 40.37
N SER A 6 -9.58 -51.66 40.17
CA SER A 6 -8.95 -50.51 40.82
C SER A 6 -9.95 -49.38 41.07
N LYS A 7 -10.43 -49.38 42.32
CA LYS A 7 -10.63 -48.26 43.25
C LYS A 7 -11.41 -47.02 42.76
N ALA A 8 -12.58 -46.87 43.37
CA ALA A 8 -13.33 -45.62 43.52
C ALA A 8 -12.45 -44.47 44.06
N ILE A 9 -12.79 -43.22 43.69
CA ILE A 9 -12.88 -42.08 44.62
C ILE A 9 -13.83 -41.02 44.04
N LEU A 10 -14.68 -40.57 44.95
CA LEU A 10 -15.67 -39.51 44.96
C LEU A 10 -15.07 -38.14 44.59
N GLY A 11 -15.84 -37.30 43.87
CA GLY A 11 -15.44 -35.91 43.63
C GLY A 11 -16.48 -35.09 42.90
N ILE A 12 -17.65 -34.88 43.51
CA ILE A 12 -18.54 -33.78 43.14
C ILE A 12 -17.81 -32.49 43.51
N VAL A 13 -17.41 -31.71 42.51
CA VAL A 13 -17.00 -30.32 42.69
C VAL A 13 -17.97 -29.47 41.88
N MET A 14 -19.01 -29.03 42.57
CA MET A 14 -19.87 -27.95 42.16
C MET A 14 -19.14 -26.66 42.54
N PHE A 15 -18.50 -26.01 41.57
CA PHE A 15 -17.97 -24.66 41.77
C PHE A 15 -18.86 -23.67 41.01
N THR A 16 -19.57 -22.90 41.81
CA THR A 16 -20.46 -21.81 41.47
C THR A 16 -19.77 -20.71 40.68
N LEU A 17 -20.56 -20.16 39.75
CA LEU A 17 -20.47 -18.85 39.12
C LEU A 17 -19.73 -17.78 39.93
N LEU A 18 -18.70 -17.21 39.33
CA LEU A 18 -18.28 -15.83 39.56
C LEU A 18 -18.18 -15.12 38.20
N ILE A 19 -19.21 -14.32 37.93
CA ILE A 19 -19.25 -13.25 36.94
C ILE A 19 -18.46 -12.07 37.51
N THR A 20 -17.32 -11.72 36.91
CA THR A 20 -16.78 -10.35 36.95
C THR A 20 -15.87 -10.08 35.75
N GLY A 21 -16.36 -9.23 34.85
CA GLY A 21 -15.60 -8.20 34.16
C GLY A 21 -14.40 -8.63 33.32
N CYS A 22 -14.63 -8.89 32.03
CA CYS A 22 -13.69 -8.41 31.04
C CYS A 22 -14.37 -7.22 30.36
N SER A 23 -13.90 -6.01 30.67
CA SER A 23 -14.05 -4.88 29.77
C SER A 23 -13.36 -5.32 28.49
N SER A 24 -14.13 -5.80 27.51
CA SER A 24 -13.64 -5.74 26.14
C SER A 24 -13.60 -4.25 25.84
N ASP A 25 -12.44 -3.64 26.07
CA ASP A 25 -12.03 -2.50 25.30
C ASP A 25 -12.32 -2.88 23.86
N SER A 26 -13.40 -2.33 23.33
CA SER A 26 -13.61 -2.22 21.91
C SER A 26 -12.56 -1.23 21.46
N SER A 27 -11.31 -1.70 21.36
CA SER A 27 -10.31 -1.11 20.48
C SER A 27 -10.90 -1.25 19.10
N SER A 28 -11.68 -0.24 18.72
CA SER A 28 -11.82 0.12 17.32
C SER A 28 -10.42 0.56 16.89
N ASP A 29 -9.56 -0.42 16.62
CA ASP A 29 -8.41 -0.23 15.75
C ASP A 29 -9.01 0.04 14.37
N ASN A 30 -9.40 1.30 14.17
CA ASN A 30 -9.74 1.80 12.86
C ASN A 30 -8.46 1.68 12.03
N ASP A 31 -8.52 0.77 11.07
CA ASP A 31 -7.51 0.39 10.09
C ASP A 31 -7.15 1.55 9.14
N ASN A 32 -6.79 2.70 9.70
CA ASN A 32 -6.36 3.91 8.98
C ASN A 32 -4.82 3.96 8.84
N SER A 33 -4.15 2.82 9.05
CA SER A 33 -2.69 2.74 9.16
C SER A 33 -1.99 2.91 7.81
N ILE A 34 -2.66 2.61 6.70
CA ILE A 34 -2.09 2.71 5.34
C ILE A 34 -2.14 4.15 4.84
N ASN A 35 -3.28 4.83 5.03
CA ASN A 35 -3.45 6.25 4.66
C ASN A 35 -2.36 7.13 5.31
N THR A 36 -2.14 6.96 6.60
CA THR A 36 -1.10 7.72 7.32
C THR A 36 0.33 7.40 6.89
N LYS A 37 0.58 6.20 6.34
CA LYS A 37 1.92 5.80 5.85
C LYS A 37 2.22 6.37 4.47
N ILE A 38 1.23 6.39 3.56
CA ILE A 38 1.41 6.88 2.19
C ILE A 38 1.46 8.41 2.12
N GLU A 39 0.81 9.11 3.05
CA GLU A 39 0.89 10.57 3.17
C GLU A 39 2.34 11.08 3.17
N GLY A 40 2.60 12.10 2.37
CA GLY A 40 3.92 12.73 2.24
C GLY A 40 4.35 12.97 0.80
N VAL A 41 5.62 13.32 0.65
CA VAL A 41 6.26 13.64 -0.63
C VAL A 41 7.19 12.50 -1.01
N TRP A 42 7.08 12.04 -2.25
CA TRP A 42 7.80 10.91 -2.80
C TRP A 42 8.55 11.32 -4.06
N LYS A 43 9.80 10.89 -4.18
CA LYS A 43 10.60 11.05 -5.40
C LYS A 43 10.60 9.74 -6.19
N PRO A 44 10.44 9.78 -7.52
CA PRO A 44 10.52 8.58 -8.34
C PRO A 44 11.98 8.07 -8.38
N ILE A 45 12.19 6.76 -8.48
CA ILE A 45 13.51 6.12 -8.53
C ILE A 45 13.70 5.32 -9.81
N GLN A 46 12.74 4.48 -10.16
CA GLN A 46 12.79 3.58 -11.31
C GLN A 46 11.40 3.06 -11.66
N ALA A 47 11.27 2.52 -12.87
CA ALA A 47 10.17 1.66 -13.28
C ALA A 47 10.70 0.23 -13.53
N ILE A 48 9.90 -0.77 -13.18
CA ILE A 48 10.19 -2.19 -13.41
C ILE A 48 9.06 -2.75 -14.26
N PHE A 49 9.42 -3.36 -15.38
CA PHE A 49 8.48 -3.98 -16.30
C PHE A 49 8.72 -5.49 -16.31
N VAL A 50 7.64 -6.26 -16.16
CA VAL A 50 7.65 -7.71 -16.34
C VAL A 50 6.70 -8.03 -17.49
N ASP A 51 7.20 -8.73 -18.52
CA ASP A 51 6.37 -9.16 -19.65
C ASP A 51 5.72 -10.53 -19.41
N SER A 52 4.85 -10.98 -20.31
CA SER A 52 4.15 -12.27 -20.21
C SER A 52 5.07 -13.50 -20.22
N SER A 53 6.34 -13.35 -20.59
CA SER A 53 7.34 -14.42 -20.48
C SER A 53 8.01 -14.46 -19.11
N GLY A 54 7.73 -13.49 -18.24
CA GLY A 54 8.39 -13.25 -16.97
C GLY A 54 9.74 -12.54 -17.11
N THR A 55 10.05 -11.99 -18.28
CA THR A 55 11.30 -11.25 -18.48
C THR A 55 11.18 -9.88 -17.83
N MET A 56 12.14 -9.56 -16.95
CA MET A 56 12.17 -8.30 -16.21
C MET A 56 13.12 -7.29 -16.88
N THR A 57 12.63 -6.07 -17.08
CA THR A 57 13.43 -4.90 -17.46
C THR A 57 13.30 -3.83 -16.37
N THR A 58 14.36 -3.07 -16.14
CA THR A 58 14.36 -1.99 -15.15
C THR A 58 14.91 -0.72 -15.77
N ASP A 59 14.10 0.33 -15.73
CA ASP A 59 14.44 1.66 -16.21
C ASP A 59 14.73 2.55 -14.99
N ASN A 60 16.00 2.82 -14.75
CA ASN A 60 16.43 3.71 -13.69
C ASN A 60 16.23 5.16 -14.12
N TYR A 61 15.51 5.94 -13.32
CA TYR A 61 15.28 7.34 -13.63
C TYR A 61 16.56 8.16 -13.52
N SER A 62 16.76 9.04 -14.50
CA SER A 62 17.86 9.99 -14.55
C SER A 62 17.80 11.01 -13.41
N THR A 63 18.88 11.76 -13.20
CA THR A 63 18.91 12.84 -12.22
C THR A 63 17.78 13.85 -12.43
N CYS A 64 17.41 14.15 -13.67
CA CYS A 64 16.30 15.07 -13.95
C CYS A 64 14.96 14.46 -13.59
N GLU A 65 14.67 13.23 -14.01
CA GLU A 65 13.41 12.55 -13.66
C GLU A 65 13.26 12.42 -12.14
N GLN A 66 14.33 12.14 -11.41
CA GLN A 66 14.34 12.10 -9.94
C GLN A 66 14.12 13.46 -9.26
N THR A 67 14.04 14.58 -10.00
CA THR A 67 13.58 15.87 -9.47
C THR A 67 12.06 15.95 -9.36
N GLY A 68 11.34 15.09 -10.07
CA GLY A 68 9.88 14.96 -9.98
C GLY A 68 9.40 14.61 -8.58
N ARG A 69 8.17 15.03 -8.24
CA ARG A 69 7.59 14.79 -6.91
C ARG A 69 6.17 14.32 -7.02
N THR A 70 5.84 13.25 -6.32
CA THR A 70 4.48 12.77 -6.08
C THR A 70 4.10 13.08 -4.64
N THR A 71 3.02 13.81 -4.41
CA THR A 71 2.58 14.20 -3.06
C THR A 71 1.18 13.69 -2.78
N PHE A 72 1.06 12.95 -1.68
CA PHE A 72 -0.21 12.50 -1.11
C PHE A 72 -0.49 13.32 0.15
N SER A 73 -1.40 14.28 0.07
CA SER A 73 -1.75 15.16 1.20
C SER A 73 -2.83 14.53 2.07
N SER A 74 -2.79 14.79 3.39
CA SER A 74 -3.75 14.24 4.37
C SER A 74 -5.20 14.69 4.18
N ASN A 75 -5.43 15.75 3.41
CA ASN A 75 -6.76 16.21 3.01
C ASN A 75 -7.29 15.51 1.75
N GLY A 76 -6.58 14.48 1.23
CA GLY A 76 -6.93 13.75 0.02
C GLY A 76 -6.44 14.39 -1.28
N ASN A 77 -5.70 15.50 -1.23
CA ASN A 77 -5.15 16.13 -2.44
C ASN A 77 -3.93 15.36 -2.95
N PHE A 78 -3.86 15.21 -4.27
CA PHE A 78 -2.75 14.61 -5.00
C PHE A 78 -2.07 15.66 -5.88
N THR A 79 -0.74 15.66 -5.90
CA THR A 79 0.04 16.41 -6.89
C THR A 79 1.18 15.56 -7.42
N GLN A 80 1.53 15.77 -8.69
CA GLN A 80 2.63 15.08 -9.34
C GLN A 80 3.38 16.04 -10.26
N THR A 81 4.71 16.03 -10.22
CA THR A 81 5.53 16.68 -11.23
C THR A 81 6.52 15.69 -11.82
N GLY A 82 6.71 15.76 -13.13
CA GLY A 82 7.66 14.96 -13.89
C GLY A 82 8.59 15.86 -14.67
N TYR A 83 9.84 15.43 -14.81
CA TYR A 83 10.86 16.19 -15.51
C TYR A 83 11.63 15.26 -16.43
N TYR A 84 12.07 15.78 -17.57
CA TYR A 84 12.87 15.05 -18.53
C TYR A 84 14.17 15.80 -18.84
N THR A 85 15.16 15.07 -19.36
CA THR A 85 16.48 15.65 -19.64
C THR A 85 16.51 16.24 -21.05
N THR A 86 16.73 17.55 -21.16
CA THR A 86 17.16 18.24 -22.39
C THR A 86 18.61 18.74 -22.24
N THR A 87 18.84 20.04 -22.41
CA THR A 87 20.03 20.75 -21.92
C THR A 87 19.94 21.07 -20.43
N THR A 88 18.73 21.14 -19.87
CA THR A 88 18.43 21.26 -18.44
C THR A 88 17.29 20.30 -18.06
N CYS A 89 16.93 20.22 -16.78
CA CYS A 89 15.75 19.46 -16.37
C CYS A 89 14.49 20.30 -16.66
N GLU A 90 13.73 19.91 -17.68
CA GLU A 90 12.50 20.59 -18.08
C GLU A 90 11.27 19.86 -17.53
N LEU A 91 10.25 20.63 -17.14
CA LEU A 91 8.99 20.08 -16.66
C LEU A 91 8.26 19.41 -17.84
N GLU A 92 7.92 18.14 -17.67
CA GLU A 92 7.19 17.35 -18.65
C GLU A 92 5.68 17.39 -18.39
N TRP A 93 5.29 17.20 -17.13
CA TRP A 93 3.90 17.18 -16.69
C TRP A 93 3.76 17.63 -15.22
N ASP A 94 2.62 18.23 -14.91
CA ASP A 94 2.25 18.78 -13.59
C ASP A 94 0.81 18.44 -13.20
N ASN A 95 0.61 17.19 -12.78
CA ASN A 95 -0.70 16.66 -12.48
C ASN A 95 -1.22 17.12 -11.10
N LEU A 96 -2.50 17.43 -11.05
CA LEU A 96 -3.27 17.76 -9.86
C LEU A 96 -4.49 16.87 -9.78
N GLY A 97 -4.87 16.47 -8.57
CA GLY A 97 -5.98 15.55 -8.40
C GLY A 97 -6.32 15.26 -6.95
N SER A 98 -6.97 14.11 -6.76
CA SER A 98 -7.22 13.51 -5.47
C SER A 98 -6.71 12.08 -5.42
N TRP A 99 -6.48 11.58 -4.21
CA TRP A 99 -6.12 10.18 -3.98
C TRP A 99 -6.94 9.58 -2.83
N GLN A 100 -7.09 8.27 -2.85
CA GLN A 100 -7.64 7.50 -1.73
C GLN A 100 -7.16 6.05 -1.80
N ILE A 101 -7.02 5.41 -0.64
CA ILE A 101 -6.88 3.96 -0.54
C ILE A 101 -8.29 3.36 -0.55
N VAL A 102 -8.62 2.61 -1.60
CA VAL A 102 -9.95 2.03 -1.83
C VAL A 102 -10.17 0.80 -0.94
N ASN A 103 -9.11 0.01 -0.77
CA ASN A 103 -8.99 -1.12 0.15
C ASN A 103 -7.50 -1.30 0.47
N ASP A 104 -7.14 -2.29 1.31
CA ASP A 104 -5.78 -2.46 1.82
C ASP A 104 -4.68 -2.45 0.75
N ASP A 105 -4.99 -2.90 -0.47
CA ASP A 105 -4.01 -3.05 -1.54
C ASP A 105 -4.23 -2.09 -2.73
N ILE A 106 -5.35 -1.35 -2.81
CA ILE A 106 -5.68 -0.53 -3.98
C ILE A 106 -5.60 0.97 -3.67
N LEU A 107 -4.68 1.66 -4.35
CA LEU A 107 -4.58 3.11 -4.41
C LEU A 107 -5.31 3.65 -5.65
N ARG A 108 -6.28 4.54 -5.47
CA ARG A 108 -6.94 5.25 -6.57
C ARG A 108 -6.42 6.68 -6.68
N ILE A 109 -6.05 7.09 -7.90
CA ILE A 109 -5.68 8.47 -8.22
C ILE A 109 -6.61 9.03 -9.30
N THR A 110 -7.25 10.16 -9.00
CA THR A 110 -8.18 10.86 -9.89
C THR A 110 -7.59 12.21 -10.28
N LEU A 111 -7.41 12.48 -11.58
CA LEU A 111 -6.84 13.74 -12.06
C LEU A 111 -7.92 14.75 -12.41
N ASN A 112 -7.57 16.03 -12.27
CA ASN A 112 -8.43 17.16 -12.61
C ASN A 112 -8.44 17.44 -14.13
N GLY A 113 -8.68 16.40 -14.96
CA GLY A 113 -8.86 16.52 -16.41
C GLY A 113 -7.58 16.74 -17.24
N GLN A 114 -6.40 16.53 -16.65
CA GLN A 114 -5.11 16.77 -17.31
C GLN A 114 -4.62 15.61 -18.20
N VAL A 115 -5.24 14.43 -18.09
CA VAL A 115 -4.96 13.25 -18.92
C VAL A 115 -6.28 12.50 -19.12
N ASP A 116 -6.54 12.03 -20.35
CA ASP A 116 -7.63 11.14 -20.79
C ASP A 116 -8.81 10.98 -19.81
N ASN A 117 -9.68 11.99 -19.73
CA ASN A 117 -10.96 11.90 -19.00
C ASN A 117 -10.85 11.63 -17.47
N GLY A 118 -9.79 12.07 -16.80
CA GLY A 118 -9.85 12.39 -15.37
C GLY A 118 -9.59 11.24 -14.40
N SER A 119 -8.86 10.20 -14.79
CA SER A 119 -8.28 9.23 -13.85
C SER A 119 -6.91 8.79 -14.36
N ILE A 120 -5.88 8.74 -13.49
CA ILE A 120 -4.66 8.01 -13.88
C ILE A 120 -4.96 6.50 -13.83
N GLY A 121 -5.70 6.07 -12.81
CA GLY A 121 -6.11 4.69 -12.63
C GLY A 121 -6.13 4.26 -11.17
N ASP A 122 -6.47 2.99 -10.97
CA ASP A 122 -6.23 2.25 -9.74
C ASP A 122 -4.85 1.58 -9.85
N TYR A 123 -4.16 1.49 -8.73
CA TYR A 123 -2.85 0.88 -8.61
C TYR A 123 -2.85 -0.13 -7.48
N LEU A 124 -2.14 -1.24 -7.67
CA LEU A 124 -1.85 -2.18 -6.60
C LEU A 124 -0.67 -1.66 -5.76
N VAL A 125 -0.83 -1.56 -4.45
CA VAL A 125 0.24 -1.21 -3.51
C VAL A 125 1.07 -2.45 -3.21
N VAL A 126 2.16 -2.63 -3.94
CA VAL A 126 3.08 -3.77 -3.80
C VAL A 126 3.94 -3.66 -2.53
N GLU A 127 4.36 -2.44 -2.19
CA GLU A 127 5.15 -2.19 -0.98
C GLU A 127 4.89 -0.77 -0.47
N LEU A 128 4.59 -0.65 0.82
CA LEU A 128 4.52 0.64 1.50
C LEU A 128 5.24 0.57 2.85
N THR A 129 6.37 1.27 2.94
CA THR A 129 7.15 1.43 4.16
C THR A 129 7.32 2.91 4.50
N ALA A 130 8.06 3.21 5.58
CA ALA A 130 8.37 4.60 5.93
C ALA A 130 9.21 5.33 4.87
N THR A 131 9.93 4.60 4.00
CA THR A 131 10.87 5.18 3.04
C THR A 131 10.63 4.76 1.59
N THR A 132 9.83 3.72 1.36
CA THR A 132 9.63 3.11 0.05
C THR A 132 8.14 3.02 -0.26
N LEU A 133 7.77 3.41 -1.47
CA LEU A 133 6.46 3.15 -2.06
C LEU A 133 6.69 2.43 -3.39
N LYS A 134 6.05 1.27 -3.58
CA LYS A 134 5.98 0.57 -4.86
C LYS A 134 4.51 0.37 -5.22
N ILE A 135 4.15 0.81 -6.41
CA ILE A 135 2.79 0.66 -6.95
C ILE A 135 2.86 0.02 -8.33
N ASP A 136 1.95 -0.89 -8.62
CA ASP A 136 1.80 -1.54 -9.92
C ASP A 136 0.59 -0.97 -10.66
N ALA A 137 0.74 -0.68 -11.95
CA ALA A 137 -0.36 -0.27 -12.82
C ALA A 137 -1.28 -1.45 -13.17
N ASP A 138 -0.82 -2.70 -13.05
CA ASP A 138 -1.70 -3.87 -13.03
C ASP A 138 -2.29 -4.04 -11.63
N THR A 139 -3.61 -4.24 -11.59
CA THR A 139 -4.36 -4.40 -10.33
C THR A 139 -4.66 -5.86 -10.02
N ASP A 140 -4.37 -6.80 -10.92
CA ASP A 140 -4.46 -8.23 -10.63
C ASP A 140 -3.16 -8.73 -9.96
N PRO A 141 -3.20 -9.06 -8.65
CA PRO A 141 -2.01 -9.53 -7.94
C PRO A 141 -1.51 -10.90 -8.40
N ASN A 142 -2.26 -11.59 -9.28
CA ASN A 142 -1.86 -12.87 -9.86
C ASN A 142 -1.32 -12.73 -11.29
N SER A 143 -1.29 -11.52 -11.83
CA SER A 143 -0.71 -11.25 -13.15
C SER A 143 0.79 -11.53 -13.14
N ILE A 144 1.28 -12.06 -14.26
CA ILE A 144 2.72 -12.18 -14.51
C ILE A 144 3.24 -10.87 -15.11
N GLU A 145 2.39 -10.15 -15.83
CA GLU A 145 2.74 -8.85 -16.38
C GLU A 145 2.64 -7.79 -15.30
N SER A 146 3.60 -6.87 -15.26
CA SER A 146 3.66 -5.85 -14.23
C SER A 146 4.32 -4.58 -14.76
N GLU A 147 3.84 -3.44 -14.28
CA GLU A 147 4.45 -2.14 -14.49
C GLU A 147 4.56 -1.44 -13.13
N ILE A 148 5.67 -1.68 -12.45
CA ILE A 148 5.89 -1.26 -11.07
C ILE A 148 6.68 0.04 -11.05
N TYR A 149 6.09 1.08 -10.49
CA TYR A 149 6.75 2.35 -10.19
C TYR A 149 7.28 2.35 -8.76
N VAL A 150 8.56 2.69 -8.62
CA VAL A 150 9.24 2.72 -7.32
C VAL A 150 9.57 4.14 -6.93
N PHE A 151 9.19 4.52 -5.72
CA PHE A 151 9.43 5.82 -5.14
C PHE A 151 10.14 5.72 -3.79
N GLN A 152 10.89 6.76 -3.47
CA GLN A 152 11.50 6.96 -2.15
C GLN A 152 10.87 8.17 -1.46
N LYS A 153 10.59 8.05 -0.16
CA LYS A 153 10.07 9.17 0.62
C LYS A 153 11.11 10.28 0.74
N VAL A 154 10.68 11.52 0.58
CA VAL A 154 11.51 12.72 0.80
C VAL A 154 11.35 13.11 2.27
N ASN A 155 12.47 13.20 2.98
CA ASN A 155 12.54 13.60 4.39
C ASN A 155 12.45 15.11 4.56
#